data_AF-A0A259G0D1-F1
#
_entry.id   AF-A0A259G0D1-F1
#
_cell.length_a   1.000
_cell.length_b   1.000
_cell.length_c   1.000
_cell.angle_alpha   90.00
_cell.angle_beta   90.00
_cell.angle_gamma   90.00
#
_symmetry.space_group_name_H-M   'P 1'
#
loop_
_entity.id
_entity.type
_entity.pdbx_description
1 polymer ?
#
loop_
_entity_poly.entity_id
_entity_poly.type
_entity_poly.pdbx_seq_one_letter_code
_entity_poly.pdbx_strand_id
1 'polypeptide(L)'
;MKLGKISPLAFSRMKQRGISIDALNHLLAHGQVEKQFDGAQVVYLDSPTPSLTWGGNPKPRLYAVMDAAGDVLTVENRVRLRA
;
A
#
# COMPACT_ATOMS: atom_id res chain seq x y z
N MET A 1 3.97 -16.14 -4.66
CA MET A 1 4.37 -15.77 -3.29
C MET A 1 3.17 -15.99 -2.39
N LYS A 2 3.33 -16.62 -1.23
CA LYS A 2 2.22 -16.89 -0.30
C LYS A 2 1.96 -15.58 0.45
N LEU A 3 0.84 -14.91 0.18
CA LEU A 3 0.46 -13.71 0.93
C LEU A 3 0.46 -14.08 2.42
N GLY A 4 1.21 -13.35 3.24
CA GLY A 4 1.03 -13.39 4.68
C GLY A 4 -0.42 -13.03 5.00
N LYS A 5 -0.89 -13.46 6.17
CA LYS A 5 -2.28 -13.28 6.57
C LYS A 5 -2.59 -11.77 6.55
N ILE A 6 -3.67 -11.40 5.88
CA ILE A 6 -4.15 -10.01 5.90
C ILE A 6 -4.69 -9.75 7.30
N SER A 7 -4.16 -8.75 7.99
CA SER A 7 -4.66 -8.40 9.32
C SER A 7 -6.15 -7.99 9.25
N PRO A 8 -6.96 -8.27 10.29
CA PRO A 8 -8.37 -7.85 10.31
C PRO A 8 -8.54 -6.33 10.13
N LEU A 9 -7.56 -5.55 10.62
CA LEU A 9 -7.50 -4.11 10.47
C LEU A 9 -7.28 -3.70 9.01
N ALA A 10 -6.32 -4.33 8.33
CA ALA A 10 -6.10 -4.11 6.90
C ALA A 10 -7.34 -4.45 6.08
N PHE A 11 -7.99 -5.57 6.37
CA PHE A 11 -9.19 -5.99 5.66
C PHE A 11 -10.37 -5.02 5.87
N SER A 12 -10.56 -4.54 7.11
CA SER A 12 -11.58 -3.52 7.40
C SER A 12 -11.33 -2.21 6.66
N ARG A 13 -10.07 -1.74 6.64
CA ARG A 13 -9.66 -0.53 5.89
C ARG A 13 -9.81 -0.69 4.38
N MET A 14 -9.45 -1.85 3.83
CA MET A 14 -9.67 -2.16 2.43
C MET A 14 -11.15 -2.04 2.06
N LYS A 15 -12.04 -2.64 2.86
CA LYS A 15 -13.49 -2.53 2.66
C LYS A 15 -13.99 -1.09 2.75
N GLN A 16 -13.56 -0.33 3.77
CA GLN A 16 -13.95 1.07 3.95
C GLN A 16 -13.53 1.98 2.79
N ARG A 17 -12.41 1.65 2.13
CA ARG A 17 -11.86 2.43 1.01
C ARG A 17 -12.23 1.87 -0.36
N GLY A 18 -13.02 0.80 -0.44
CA GLY A 18 -13.39 0.14 -1.69
C GLY A 18 -12.20 -0.50 -2.41
N ILE A 19 -11.18 -0.93 -1.69
CA ILE A 19 -10.00 -1.60 -2.25
C ILE A 19 -10.29 -3.09 -2.32
N SER A 20 -10.41 -3.62 -3.53
CA SER A 20 -10.63 -5.05 -3.77
C SER A 20 -9.39 -5.88 -3.44
N ILE A 21 -9.60 -7.17 -3.16
CA ILE A 21 -8.49 -8.13 -2.95
C ILE A 21 -7.65 -8.24 -4.23
N ASP A 22 -8.26 -8.15 -5.42
CA ASP A 22 -7.54 -8.10 -6.69
C ASP A 22 -6.59 -6.90 -6.79
N ALA A 23 -6.99 -5.74 -6.26
CA ALA A 23 -6.13 -4.56 -6.23
C ALA A 23 -4.92 -4.76 -5.28
N LEU A 24 -5.12 -5.48 -4.17
CA LEU A 24 -4.02 -5.87 -3.28
C LEU A 24 -3.09 -6.89 -3.94
N ASN A 25 -3.64 -7.90 -4.62
CA ASN A 25 -2.82 -8.88 -5.35
C ASN A 25 -2.03 -8.21 -6.46
N HIS A 26 -2.65 -7.28 -7.19
CA HIS A 26 -2.00 -6.48 -8.22
C HIS A 26 -0.88 -5.59 -7.63
N LEU A 27 -1.14 -4.93 -6.49
CA LEU A 27 -0.15 -4.16 -5.75
C LEU A 27 1.04 -5.03 -5.34
N LEU A 28 0.81 -6.24 -4.83
CA LEU A 28 1.89 -7.12 -4.39
C LEU A 28 2.66 -7.76 -5.56
N ALA A 29 2.00 -7.95 -6.70
CA ALA A 29 2.63 -8.52 -7.90
C ALA A 29 3.43 -7.49 -8.70
N HIS A 30 2.95 -6.24 -8.78
CA HIS A 30 3.50 -5.20 -9.64
C HIS A 30 4.08 -3.99 -8.89
N GLY A 31 3.89 -3.92 -7.57
CA GLY A 31 4.33 -2.80 -6.76
C GLY A 31 5.81 -2.87 -6.41
N GLN A 32 6.39 -1.69 -6.18
CA GLN A 32 7.76 -1.57 -5.69
C GLN A 32 7.79 -1.76 -4.18
N VAL A 33 8.66 -2.66 -3.73
CA VAL A 33 8.86 -2.96 -2.32
C VAL A 33 9.96 -2.05 -1.75
N GLU A 34 9.59 -1.21 -0.80
CA GLU A 34 10.51 -0.43 0.02
C GLU A 34 10.66 -1.13 1.37
N LYS A 35 11.87 -1.58 1.68
CA LYS A 35 12.16 -2.24 2.96
C LYS A 35 12.54 -1.18 4.00
N GLN A 36 11.78 -1.12 5.09
CA GLN A 36 12.10 -0.27 6.23
C GLN A 36 13.10 -0.94 7.17
N PHE A 37 13.77 -0.12 8.00
CA PHE A 37 14.83 -0.55 8.91
C PHE A 37 14.36 -1.53 10.00
N ASP A 38 13.06 -1.53 10.33
CA ASP A 38 12.42 -2.42 11.30
C ASP A 38 12.04 -3.79 10.72
N GLY A 39 12.34 -4.04 9.45
CA GLY A 39 11.93 -5.25 8.73
C GLY A 39 10.53 -5.16 8.14
N ALA A 40 9.77 -4.11 8.43
CA ALA A 40 8.53 -3.83 7.73
C ALA A 40 8.82 -3.51 6.25
N GLN A 41 7.87 -3.83 5.40
CA GLN A 41 7.95 -3.60 3.96
C GLN A 41 6.76 -2.75 3.54
N VAL A 42 7.00 -1.72 2.74
CA VAL A 42 5.94 -0.93 2.14
C VAL A 42 5.95 -1.17 0.65
N VAL A 43 4.83 -1.65 0.11
CA VAL A 43 4.67 -1.94 -1.31
C VAL A 43 3.85 -0.84 -1.94
N TYR A 44 4.39 -0.17 -2.97
CA TYR A 44 3.74 0.93 -3.67
C TYR A 44 3.39 0.57 -5.10
N LEU A 45 2.18 0.91 -5.53
CA LEU A 45 1.76 0.84 -6.94
C LEU A 45 1.69 2.28 -7.45
N ASP A 46 2.33 2.55 -8.59
CA ASP A 46 2.60 3.88 -9.15
C ASP A 46 3.53 4.75 -8.26
N SER A 47 4.80 4.35 -8.12
CA SER A 47 5.85 5.18 -7.52
C SER A 47 6.50 6.11 -8.56
N PRO A 48 6.11 7.39 -8.69
CA PRO A 48 7.07 8.36 -9.19
C PRO A 48 8.17 8.48 -8.13
N THR A 49 9.43 8.49 -8.57
CA THR A 49 10.63 8.79 -7.78
C THR A 49 10.30 9.83 -6.72
N PRO A 50 10.64 9.62 -5.43
CA PRO A 50 10.25 10.54 -4.36
C PRO A 50 10.85 11.92 -4.64
N SER A 51 10.07 12.81 -5.23
CA SER A 51 10.42 14.22 -5.29
C SER A 51 10.29 14.75 -3.86
N LEU A 52 11.37 15.32 -3.32
CA LEU A 52 11.42 16.00 -2.01
C LEU A 52 10.30 17.04 -1.82
N THR A 53 9.63 17.43 -2.90
CA THR A 53 8.47 18.30 -2.91
C THR A 53 7.18 17.48 -2.76
N TRP A 54 6.67 17.42 -1.52
CA TRP A 54 5.31 17.00 -1.13
C TRP A 54 4.20 17.89 -1.75
N GLY A 55 4.46 18.54 -2.89
CA GLY A 55 3.57 19.52 -3.54
C GLY A 55 3.09 19.16 -4.95
N GLY A 56 3.58 18.07 -5.55
CA GLY A 56 3.27 17.74 -6.95
C GLY A 56 2.08 16.79 -7.12
N ASN A 57 0.94 17.33 -7.58
CA ASN A 57 -0.24 16.68 -8.21
C ASN A 57 -0.67 15.29 -7.66
N PRO A 58 -1.85 15.16 -7.00
CA PRO A 58 -2.28 13.92 -6.36
C PRO A 58 -2.69 12.87 -7.40
N LYS A 59 -1.74 12.05 -7.85
CA LYS A 59 -2.10 10.77 -8.47
C LYS A 59 -2.65 9.83 -7.38
N PRO A 60 -3.67 9.02 -7.68
CA PRO A 60 -4.09 7.95 -6.77
C PRO A 60 -2.88 7.04 -6.51
N ARG A 61 -2.41 6.99 -5.25
CA ARG A 61 -1.28 6.14 -4.85
C ARG A 61 -1.80 5.07 -3.90
N LEU A 62 -1.73 3.82 -4.33
CA LEU A 62 -2.05 2.66 -3.51
C LEU A 62 -0.76 2.16 -2.86
N TYR A 63 -0.77 1.96 -1.54
CA TYR A 63 0.31 1.29 -0.84
C TYR A 63 -0.21 0.29 0.18
N ALA A 64 0.58 -0.76 0.40
CA ALA A 64 0.38 -1.71 1.49
C ALA A 64 1.60 -1.72 2.39
N VAL A 65 1.36 -1.73 3.70
CA VAL A 65 2.39 -1.96 4.69
C VAL A 65 2.29 -3.41 5.13
N MET A 66 3.43 -4.07 5.15
CA MET A 66 3.62 -5.45 5.55
C MET A 66 4.62 -5.50 6.70
N ASP A 67 4.42 -6.43 7.63
CA ASP A 67 5.37 -6.69 8.69
C ASP A 67 6.56 -7.52 8.19
N ALA A 68 7.61 -7.67 9.01
CA ALA A 68 8.76 -8.54 8.77
C ALA A 68 8.36 -10.02 8.56
N ALA A 69 7.23 -10.44 9.12
CA ALA A 69 6.63 -11.77 8.90
C ALA A 69 5.96 -11.92 7.52
N GLY A 70 5.81 -10.82 6.76
CA GLY A 70 5.10 -10.78 5.49
C GLY A 70 3.58 -10.61 5.62
N ASP A 71 3.07 -10.32 6.81
CA ASP A 71 1.64 -10.08 7.07
C ASP A 71 1.25 -8.66 6.66
N VAL A 72 0.11 -8.50 5.98
CA VAL A 72 -0.37 -7.18 5.54
C VAL A 72 -1.01 -6.45 6.72
N LEU A 73 -0.33 -5.43 7.22
CA LEU A 73 -0.74 -4.61 8.36
C LEU A 73 -1.78 -3.55 7.96
N THR A 74 -1.61 -2.91 6.80
CA THR A 74 -2.60 -1.96 6.29
C THR A 74 -2.47 -1.79 4.79
N VAL A 75 -3.58 -1.42 4.13
CA VAL A 75 -3.60 -1.02 2.72
C VAL A 75 -4.31 0.32 2.64
N GLU A 76 -3.69 1.31 2.02
CA GLU A 76 -4.23 2.65 1.91
C GLU A 76 -4.14 3.17 0.48
N ASN A 77 -5.20 3.85 0.05
CA ASN A 77 -5.24 4.58 -1.21
C ASN A 77 -5.26 6.09 -0.88
N ARG A 78 -4.15 6.78 -1.15
CA ARG A 78 -4.08 8.23 -0.97
C ARG A 78 -4.62 8.92 -2.23
N VAL A 79 -5.92 9.20 -2.20
CA VAL A 79 -6.58 10.19 -3.05
C VAL A 79 -6.92 11.37 -2.15
N ARG A 80 -6.27 12.53 -2.33
CA ARG A 80 -6.87 13.77 -1.80
C ARG A 80 -8.06 14.08 -2.70
N LEU A 81 -9.27 13.75 -2.25
CA LEU A 81 -10.47 14.43 -2.74
C LEU A 81 -10.19 15.93 -2.56
N ARG A 82 -10.20 16.68 -3.67
CA ARG A 82 -10.21 18.14 -3.61
C ARG A 82 -11.37 18.54 -2.69
N ALA A 83 -11.07 19.24 -1.61
CA ALA A 83 -12.04 20.08 -0.94
C ALA A 83 -12.30 21.32 -1.80
#